data_AF-D1QT38-F1
#
_entry.id   AF-D1QT38-F1
#
_cell.length_a   1.000
_cell.length_b   1.000
_cell.length_c   1.000
_cell.angle_alpha   90.00
_cell.angle_beta   90.00
_cell.angle_gamma   90.00
#
_symmetry.space_group_name_H-M   'P 1'
#
loop_
_entity.id
_entity.type
_entity.pdbx_description
1 polymer ?
#
loop_
_entity_poly.entity_id
_entity_poly.type
_entity_poly.pdbx_seq_one_letter_code
_entity_poly.pdbx_strand_id
1 'polypeptide(L)'
;MAQKLEQGSLALLNNVGKANFQIEFLSIHGMTENDFSKYEADWETDKPTVVAIFTDYANRKLKGKLLLGNFPKEKYTVKAIVNEINQKGNYDCDIVVLGSNKQVIAKITGVRAKGGVWGTKLNLIKDGAENTGKKFGDILKSELAKSKK
;
A
#
# COMPACT_ATOMS: atom_id res chain seq x y z
N MET A 1 9.66 -11.05 -10.32
CA MET A 1 8.56 -10.69 -11.23
C MET A 1 8.52 -9.18 -11.38
N ALA A 2 8.31 -8.66 -12.59
CA ALA A 2 8.21 -7.23 -12.86
C ALA A 2 6.81 -6.70 -12.50
N GLN A 3 6.72 -5.42 -12.16
CA GLN A 3 5.44 -4.77 -11.88
C GLN A 3 4.56 -4.78 -13.13
N LYS A 4 3.27 -5.15 -12.99
CA LYS A 4 2.34 -5.27 -14.11
C LYS A 4 0.96 -4.73 -13.75
N LEU A 5 0.36 -3.94 -14.63
CA LEU A 5 -1.07 -3.65 -14.59
C LEU A 5 -1.81 -4.89 -15.10
N GLU A 6 -2.52 -5.60 -14.22
CA GLU A 6 -3.22 -6.84 -14.56
C GLU A 6 -4.65 -6.59 -15.02
N GLN A 7 -5.30 -5.53 -14.51
CA GLN A 7 -6.70 -5.28 -14.80
C GLN A 7 -7.02 -3.78 -14.75
N GLY A 8 -7.85 -3.36 -15.70
CA GLY A 8 -8.59 -2.09 -15.65
C GLY A 8 -7.77 -0.83 -15.89
N SER A 9 -8.33 0.30 -15.45
CA SER A 9 -7.72 1.63 -15.61
C SER A 9 -7.86 2.45 -14.34
N LEU A 10 -6.77 3.10 -13.94
CA LEU A 10 -6.75 4.01 -12.80
C LEU A 10 -7.23 5.43 -13.18
N ALA A 11 -7.62 5.65 -14.44
CA ALA A 11 -8.18 6.92 -14.92
C ALA A 11 -9.37 7.41 -14.09
N LEU A 12 -10.15 6.48 -13.54
CA LEU A 12 -11.33 6.78 -12.73
C LEU A 12 -11.01 7.46 -11.39
N LEU A 13 -9.74 7.39 -10.95
CA LEU A 13 -9.25 8.11 -9.78
C LEU A 13 -8.80 9.54 -10.11
N ASN A 14 -8.77 9.92 -11.38
CA ASN A 14 -8.42 11.28 -11.80
C ASN A 14 -9.56 12.24 -11.38
N ASN A 15 -9.21 13.38 -10.79
CA ASN A 15 -10.14 14.39 -10.26
C ASN A 15 -11.01 13.99 -9.06
N VAL A 16 -10.82 12.80 -8.46
CA VAL A 16 -11.55 12.40 -7.24
C VAL A 16 -11.06 13.21 -6.02
N GLY A 17 -9.79 13.63 -6.03
CA GLY A 17 -9.18 14.44 -4.97
C GLY A 17 -8.88 13.66 -3.69
N LYS A 18 -9.79 12.80 -3.22
CA LYS A 18 -9.62 11.93 -2.05
C LYS A 18 -10.03 10.49 -2.38
N ALA A 19 -9.38 9.51 -1.77
CA ALA A 19 -9.84 8.12 -1.82
C ALA A 19 -9.59 7.45 -0.47
N ASN A 20 -10.52 6.58 -0.09
CA ASN A 20 -10.33 5.76 1.09
C ASN A 20 -9.10 4.87 0.90
N PHE A 21 -8.29 4.70 1.94
CA PHE A 21 -7.13 3.82 1.91
C PHE A 21 -7.33 2.64 2.85
N GLN A 22 -6.99 1.47 2.36
CA GLN A 22 -6.98 0.24 3.15
C GLN A 22 -5.67 -0.51 2.90
N ILE A 23 -5.17 -1.17 3.93
CA ILE A 23 -4.02 -2.06 3.82
C ILE A 23 -4.34 -3.37 4.50
N GLU A 24 -3.99 -4.47 3.85
CA GLU A 24 -4.20 -5.83 4.33
C GLU A 24 -2.87 -6.56 4.31
N PHE A 25 -2.51 -7.20 5.43
CA PHE A 25 -1.30 -7.99 5.56
C PHE A 25 -1.64 -9.47 5.45
N LEU A 26 -1.27 -10.11 4.35
CA LEU A 26 -1.51 -11.54 4.15
C LEU A 26 -0.44 -12.39 4.82
N SER A 27 0.83 -12.02 4.62
CA SER A 27 1.95 -12.71 5.27
C SER A 27 3.00 -11.75 5.79
N ILE A 28 3.44 -12.00 7.02
CA ILE A 28 4.55 -11.31 7.68
C ILE A 28 5.49 -12.39 8.20
N HIS A 29 6.73 -12.38 7.70
CA HIS A 29 7.79 -13.33 8.06
C HIS A 29 7.40 -14.80 7.84
N GLY A 30 6.60 -15.07 6.80
CA GLY A 30 6.09 -16.40 6.49
C GLY A 30 4.92 -16.86 7.37
N MET A 31 4.40 -15.98 8.23
CA MET A 31 3.24 -16.24 9.10
C MET A 31 2.05 -15.44 8.61
N THR A 32 0.83 -15.83 8.97
CA THR A 32 -0.35 -14.97 8.79
C THR A 32 -0.25 -13.75 9.71
N GLU A 33 -0.96 -12.66 9.41
CA GLU A 33 -0.98 -11.49 10.32
C GLU A 33 -1.43 -11.88 11.75
N ASN A 34 -2.41 -12.78 11.86
CA ASN A 34 -2.95 -13.22 13.16
C ASN A 34 -1.96 -14.10 13.95
N ASP A 35 -1.12 -14.88 13.27
CA ASP A 35 -0.08 -15.65 13.96
C ASP A 35 1.12 -14.76 14.30
N PHE A 36 1.44 -13.80 13.42
CA PHE A 36 2.46 -12.80 13.68
C PHE A 36 2.10 -11.94 14.88
N SER A 37 0.85 -11.50 15.03
CA SER A 37 0.40 -10.67 16.15
C SER A 37 0.46 -11.40 17.50
N LYS A 38 0.31 -12.73 17.50
CA LYS A 38 0.54 -13.56 18.70
C LYS A 38 2.02 -13.73 19.02
N TYR A 39 2.85 -13.81 17.99
CA TYR A 39 4.31 -13.95 18.13
C TYR A 39 4.98 -12.63 18.54
N GLU A 40 4.51 -11.51 18.00
CA GLU A 40 4.99 -10.15 18.25
C GLU A 40 3.87 -9.35 18.92
N ALA A 41 3.83 -9.38 20.25
CA ALA A 41 2.73 -8.82 21.04
C ALA A 41 2.49 -7.32 20.79
N ASP A 42 3.54 -6.57 20.42
CA ASP A 42 3.46 -5.14 20.14
C ASP A 42 2.86 -4.83 18.75
N TRP A 43 2.68 -5.84 17.88
CA TRP A 43 2.22 -5.65 16.50
C TRP A 43 0.93 -4.85 16.39
N GLU A 44 -0.09 -5.15 17.20
CA GLU A 44 -1.38 -4.44 17.14
C GLU A 44 -1.24 -2.96 17.50
N THR A 45 -0.31 -2.62 18.39
CA THR A 45 -0.01 -1.24 18.79
C THR A 45 0.82 -0.53 17.72
N ASP A 46 1.73 -1.25 17.07
CA ASP A 46 2.66 -0.70 16.07
C ASP A 46 2.07 -0.60 14.67
N LYS A 47 1.14 -1.49 14.32
CA LYS A 47 0.49 -1.56 13.00
C LYS A 47 -0.06 -0.20 12.56
N PRO A 48 -0.83 0.56 13.38
CA PRO A 48 -1.26 1.90 13.01
C PRO A 48 -0.11 2.83 12.56
N THR A 49 1.04 2.75 13.23
CA THR A 49 2.23 3.53 12.88
C THR A 49 2.82 3.08 11.54
N VAL A 50 2.91 1.77 11.30
CA VAL A 50 3.37 1.21 10.02
C VAL A 50 2.47 1.66 8.87
N VAL A 51 1.14 1.62 9.07
CA VAL A 51 0.14 2.07 8.09
C VAL A 51 0.23 3.58 7.84
N ALA A 52 0.42 4.37 8.90
CA ALA A 52 0.59 5.82 8.79
C ALA A 52 1.83 6.17 7.97
N ILE A 53 2.99 5.56 8.27
CA ILE A 53 4.23 5.74 7.51
C ILE A 53 4.00 5.42 6.03
N PHE A 54 3.42 4.26 5.73
CA PHE A 54 3.13 3.88 4.35
C PHE A 54 2.29 4.95 3.63
N THR A 55 1.18 5.36 4.25
CA THR A 55 0.20 6.27 3.67
C THR A 55 0.77 7.66 3.46
N ASP A 56 1.53 8.17 4.44
CA ASP A 56 2.17 9.49 4.37
C ASP A 56 3.17 9.56 3.22
N TYR A 57 4.00 8.54 3.06
CA TYR A 57 4.99 8.51 1.98
C TYR A 57 4.35 8.32 0.61
N ALA A 58 3.23 7.58 0.51
CA ALA A 58 2.43 7.54 -0.72
C ALA A 58 1.86 8.93 -1.07
N ASN A 59 1.26 9.62 -0.09
CA ASN A 59 0.68 10.95 -0.27
C ASN A 59 1.72 12.01 -0.68
N ARG A 60 2.92 11.97 -0.09
CA ARG A 60 4.06 12.84 -0.47
C ARG A 60 4.40 12.70 -1.96
N LYS A 61 4.35 11.47 -2.50
CA LYS A 61 4.61 11.23 -3.92
C LYS A 61 3.46 11.65 -4.83
N LEU A 62 2.22 11.44 -4.39
CA LEU A 62 1.01 11.86 -5.10
C LEU A 62 0.90 13.39 -5.22
N LYS A 63 1.56 14.18 -4.36
CA LYS A 63 1.63 15.65 -4.41
C LYS A 63 0.25 16.31 -4.57
N GLY A 64 -0.74 15.84 -3.82
CA GLY A 64 -2.10 16.39 -3.83
C GLY A 64 -2.95 16.07 -5.07
N LYS A 65 -2.45 15.28 -6.03
CA LYS A 65 -3.29 14.77 -7.15
C LYS A 65 -4.40 13.83 -6.67
N LEU A 66 -4.10 13.10 -5.59
CA LEU A 66 -5.01 12.22 -4.87
C LEU A 66 -4.52 12.19 -3.42
N LEU A 67 -5.43 12.31 -2.47
CA LEU A 67 -5.14 12.13 -1.05
C LEU A 67 -5.71 10.80 -0.58
N LEU A 68 -4.82 9.92 -0.11
CA LEU A 68 -5.15 8.65 0.51
C LEU A 68 -5.31 8.84 2.02
N GLY A 69 -6.35 8.24 2.61
CA GLY A 69 -6.58 8.33 4.04
C GLY A 69 -7.83 7.57 4.48
N ASN A 70 -8.22 7.73 5.74
CA ASN A 70 -9.45 7.13 6.26
C ASN A 70 -10.66 7.96 5.84
N PHE A 71 -11.24 7.61 4.68
CA PHE A 71 -12.38 8.31 4.10
C PHE A 71 -13.48 7.31 3.69
N PRO A 72 -14.14 6.62 4.64
CA PRO A 72 -15.01 5.48 4.33
C PRO A 72 -16.25 5.83 3.50
N LYS A 73 -16.57 7.12 3.36
CA LYS A 73 -17.67 7.65 2.53
C LYS A 73 -17.27 7.93 1.08
N GLU A 74 -15.98 7.89 0.76
CA GLU A 74 -15.50 8.16 -0.59
C GLU A 74 -15.88 7.03 -1.54
N LYS A 75 -16.17 7.40 -2.80
CA LYS A 75 -16.63 6.46 -3.83
C LYS A 75 -15.62 5.36 -4.12
N TYR A 76 -14.33 5.67 -4.02
CA TYR A 76 -13.26 4.76 -4.36
C TYR A 76 -12.43 4.41 -3.13
N THR A 77 -12.06 3.14 -3.03
CA THR A 77 -11.09 2.65 -2.05
C THR A 77 -9.85 2.16 -2.77
N VAL A 78 -8.70 2.70 -2.41
CA VAL A 78 -7.39 2.19 -2.84
C VAL A 78 -6.90 1.26 -1.75
N LYS A 79 -6.78 -0.03 -2.08
CA LYS A 79 -6.34 -1.08 -1.18
C LYS A 79 -4.92 -1.52 -1.54
N ALA A 80 -4.03 -1.53 -0.56
CA ALA A 80 -2.73 -2.18 -0.65
C ALA A 80 -2.83 -3.60 -0.06
N ILE A 81 -2.60 -4.62 -0.88
CA ILE A 81 -2.54 -6.01 -0.41
C ILE A 81 -1.07 -6.35 -0.24
N VAL A 82 -0.60 -6.46 1.00
CA VAL A 82 0.76 -6.86 1.33
C VAL A 82 0.82 -8.39 1.32
N ASN A 83 1.29 -8.93 0.21
CA ASN A 83 1.40 -10.37 -0.01
C ASN A 83 2.44 -10.98 0.93
N GLU A 84 3.58 -10.32 1.11
CA GLU A 84 4.65 -10.78 1.98
C GLU A 84 5.46 -9.59 2.53
N ILE A 85 5.82 -9.68 3.81
CA ILE A 85 6.94 -8.95 4.39
C ILE A 85 8.00 -9.97 4.82
N ASN A 86 9.20 -9.92 4.25
CA ASN A 86 10.25 -10.85 4.66
C ASN A 86 10.99 -10.37 5.93
N GLN A 87 11.91 -11.19 6.46
CA GLN A 87 12.66 -10.88 7.67
C GLN A 87 13.52 -9.60 7.62
N LYS A 88 13.81 -9.08 6.41
CA LYS A 88 14.53 -7.82 6.21
C LYS A 88 13.59 -6.62 6.06
N GLY A 89 12.28 -6.81 6.28
CA GLY A 89 11.26 -5.80 6.06
C GLY A 89 11.02 -5.47 4.60
N ASN A 90 11.43 -6.32 3.64
CA ASN A 90 11.09 -6.10 2.24
C ASN A 90 9.60 -6.43 2.03
N TYR A 91 8.89 -5.56 1.33
CA TYR A 91 7.48 -5.75 1.01
C TYR A 91 7.34 -6.28 -0.42
N ASP A 92 6.43 -7.22 -0.60
CA ASP A 92 5.76 -7.52 -1.87
C ASP A 92 4.28 -7.16 -1.72
N CYS A 93 3.82 -6.18 -2.48
CA CYS A 93 2.43 -5.75 -2.43
C CYS A 93 1.79 -5.56 -3.80
N ASP A 94 0.47 -5.64 -3.80
CA ASP A 94 -0.39 -5.34 -4.93
C ASP A 94 -1.23 -4.11 -4.61
N ILE A 95 -1.57 -3.35 -5.65
CA ILE A 95 -2.48 -2.22 -5.59
C ILE A 95 -3.81 -2.66 -6.19
N VAL A 96 -4.88 -2.56 -5.42
CA VAL A 96 -6.24 -2.82 -5.87
C VAL A 96 -7.07 -1.57 -5.70
N VAL A 97 -7.74 -1.14 -6.76
CA VAL A 97 -8.69 -0.03 -6.72
C VAL A 97 -10.08 -0.61 -6.74
N LEU A 98 -10.87 -0.29 -5.72
CA LEU A 98 -12.25 -0.71 -5.56
C LEU A 98 -13.20 0.46 -5.85
N GLY A 99 -14.29 0.16 -6.55
CA GLY A 99 -15.41 1.09 -6.75
C GLY A 99 -16.38 1.11 -5.56
N SER A 100 -17.44 1.90 -5.71
CA SER A 100 -18.48 2.09 -4.68
C SER A 100 -19.18 0.79 -4.27
N ASN A 101 -19.25 -0.19 -5.18
CA ASN A 101 -19.85 -1.51 -4.91
C ASN A 101 -18.81 -2.57 -4.51
N LYS A 102 -17.60 -2.16 -4.10
CA LYS A 102 -16.45 -3.03 -3.81
C LYS A 102 -15.96 -3.89 -4.99
N GLN A 103 -16.43 -3.62 -6.20
CA GLN A 103 -15.92 -4.25 -7.42
C GLN A 103 -14.49 -3.78 -7.72
N VAL A 104 -13.64 -4.70 -8.19
CA VAL A 104 -12.27 -4.38 -8.61
C VAL A 104 -12.31 -3.59 -9.91
N ILE A 105 -11.88 -2.33 -9.84
CA ILE A 105 -11.75 -1.43 -10.99
C ILE A 105 -10.39 -1.58 -11.64
N ALA A 106 -9.34 -1.69 -10.82
CA ALA A 106 -7.98 -1.86 -11.32
C ALA A 106 -7.14 -2.68 -10.36
N LYS A 107 -6.15 -3.41 -10.91
CA LYS A 107 -5.17 -4.18 -10.14
C LYS A 107 -3.78 -4.02 -10.74
N ILE A 108 -2.81 -3.65 -9.91
CA ILE A 108 -1.39 -3.61 -10.25
C ILE A 108 -0.67 -4.59 -9.32
N THR A 109 0.07 -5.52 -9.89
CA THR A 109 0.82 -6.51 -9.12
C THR A 109 2.31 -6.25 -9.10
N GLY A 110 2.98 -6.78 -8.07
CA GLY A 110 4.44 -6.82 -7.99
C GLY A 110 5.08 -5.49 -7.57
N VAL A 111 4.42 -4.73 -6.71
CA VAL A 111 4.99 -3.53 -6.08
C VAL A 111 5.92 -3.96 -4.96
N ARG A 112 7.22 -3.99 -5.28
CA ARG A 112 8.26 -4.44 -4.35
C ARG A 112 9.19 -3.32 -3.93
N ALA A 113 9.47 -3.21 -2.64
CA ALA A 113 10.50 -2.31 -2.12
C ALA A 113 11.29 -2.97 -0.99
N LYS A 114 12.52 -2.49 -0.79
CA LYS A 114 13.41 -3.00 0.25
C LYS A 114 13.04 -2.39 1.60
N GLY A 115 13.19 -3.17 2.66
CA GLY A 115 13.22 -2.68 4.02
C GLY A 115 14.58 -2.10 4.38
N GLY A 116 14.86 -2.08 5.68
CA GLY A 116 16.13 -1.63 6.24
C GLY A 116 17.25 -2.66 6.11
N VAL A 117 18.47 -2.22 6.42
CA VAL A 117 19.67 -3.09 6.45
C VAL A 117 20.04 -3.49 7.88
N TRP A 118 19.67 -2.67 8.87
CA TRP A 118 20.07 -2.85 10.26
C TRP A 118 19.02 -2.25 11.22
N GLY A 119 18.78 -2.90 12.36
CA GLY A 119 17.83 -2.45 13.37
C GLY A 119 16.92 -3.57 13.90
N THR A 120 15.97 -3.21 14.76
CA THR A 120 14.95 -4.15 15.24
C THR A 120 14.03 -4.57 14.09
N LYS A 121 13.37 -5.73 14.24
CA LYS A 121 12.37 -6.23 13.29
C LYS A 121 11.38 -5.15 12.85
N LEU A 122 10.81 -4.46 13.83
CA LEU A 122 9.85 -3.38 13.62
C LEU A 122 10.44 -2.21 12.82
N ASN A 123 11.68 -1.82 13.09
CA ASN A 123 12.34 -0.76 12.33
C ASN A 123 12.52 -1.16 10.86
N LEU A 124 12.90 -2.42 10.60
CA LEU A 124 13.01 -2.93 9.24
C LEU A 124 11.67 -2.90 8.50
N ILE A 125 10.57 -3.24 9.20
CA ILE A 125 9.19 -3.15 8.67
C ILE A 125 8.81 -1.69 8.39
N LYS A 126 9.11 -0.77 9.31
CA LYS A 126 8.83 0.68 9.13
C LYS A 126 9.61 1.26 7.95
N ASP A 127 10.88 0.91 7.78
CA ASP A 127 11.70 1.28 6.62
C ASP A 127 11.11 0.72 5.31
N GLY A 128 10.64 -0.53 5.37
CA GLY A 128 9.92 -1.19 4.28
C GLY A 128 8.64 -0.46 3.91
N ALA A 129 7.84 -0.08 4.90
CA ALA A 129 6.60 0.67 4.71
C ALA A 129 6.86 2.04 4.07
N GLU A 130 7.90 2.76 4.51
CA GLU A 130 8.32 4.03 3.91
C GLU A 130 8.68 3.85 2.42
N ASN A 131 9.58 2.91 2.11
CA ASN A 131 10.06 2.71 0.75
C ASN A 131 8.94 2.21 -0.17
N THR A 132 8.09 1.34 0.34
CA THR A 132 6.94 0.81 -0.40
C THR A 132 5.89 1.88 -0.61
N GLY A 133 5.58 2.71 0.40
CA GLY A 133 4.67 3.84 0.29
C GLY A 133 5.12 4.83 -0.79
N LYS A 134 6.42 5.18 -0.83
CA LYS A 134 6.99 6.01 -1.92
C LYS A 134 6.73 5.38 -3.29
N LYS A 135 7.09 4.10 -3.46
CA LYS A 135 6.94 3.41 -4.75
C LYS A 135 5.48 3.30 -5.16
N PHE A 136 4.61 2.96 -4.22
CA PHE A 136 3.16 2.89 -4.39
C PHE A 136 2.59 4.23 -4.89
N GLY A 137 2.94 5.34 -4.23
CA GLY A 137 2.51 6.67 -4.64
C GLY A 137 3.04 7.10 -6.01
N ASP A 138 4.30 6.77 -6.34
CA ASP A 138 4.89 7.05 -7.66
C ASP A 138 4.19 6.25 -8.78
N ILE A 139 3.82 4.99 -8.51
CA ILE A 139 3.05 4.16 -9.44
C ILE A 139 1.68 4.76 -9.68
N LEU A 140 0.91 5.02 -8.61
CA LEU A 140 -0.42 5.62 -8.73
C LEU A 140 -0.36 6.95 -9.48
N LYS A 141 0.60 7.81 -9.16
CA LYS A 141 0.81 9.07 -9.85
C LYS A 141 1.09 8.90 -11.34
N SER A 142 1.90 7.90 -11.70
CA SER A 142 2.24 7.61 -13.09
C SER A 142 1.01 7.13 -13.86
N GLU A 143 0.21 6.24 -13.27
CA GLU A 143 -1.04 5.76 -13.88
C GLU A 143 -2.10 6.87 -14.00
N LEU A 144 -2.23 7.73 -12.99
CA LEU A 144 -3.07 8.93 -13.06
C LEU A 144 -2.63 9.90 -14.16
N ALA A 145 -1.33 10.00 -14.44
CA ALA A 145 -0.80 10.85 -15.50
C ALA A 145 -1.04 10.28 -16.90
N LYS A 146 -1.01 8.95 -17.08
CA LYS A 146 -1.31 8.29 -18.36
C LYS A 146 -2.73 8.56 -18.84
N SER A 147 -3.65 8.78 -17.91
CA SER A 147 -5.08 9.03 -18.16
C SER A 147 -5.39 10.45 -18.66
N LYS A 148 -4.38 11.32 -18.84
CA LYS A 148 -4.52 12.67 -19.41
C LYS A 148 -4.15 12.77 -20.90
N LYS A 149 -3.73 11.66 -21.53
CA LYS A 149 -3.54 11.55 -22.98
C LYS A 149 -4.64 10.71 -23.57
#